data_AF-A0A2K2VWL7-F1
#
_entry.id   AF-A0A2K2VWL7-F1
#
_cell.length_a   1.000
_cell.length_b   1.000
_cell.length_c   1.000
_cell.angle_alpha   90.00
_cell.angle_beta   90.00
_cell.angle_gamma   90.00
#
_symmetry.space_group_name_H-M   'P 1'
#
loop_
_entity.id
_entity.type
_entity.pdbx_description
1 polymer ?
#
loop_
_entity_poly.entity_id
_entity_poly.type
_entity_poly.pdbx_seq_one_letter_code
_entity_poly.pdbx_strand_id
1 'polypeptide(L)'
;MAEEVTEVKEKKKKELPIAQVTTCKSTQQMLRKAAEDGVETAMHRAADMKACPIGADSACCKHCAMGPCRLSSKDPYGKTGV
;
A
#
# COMPACT_ATOMS: atom_id res chain seq x y z
N MET A 1 -39.59 -7.56 14.55
CA MET A 1 -39.75 -8.09 13.19
C MET A 1 -39.39 -6.94 12.26
N ALA A 2 -38.25 -6.85 11.60
CA ALA A 2 -37.27 -7.85 11.22
C ALA A 2 -35.84 -7.30 11.44
N GLU A 3 -34.99 -8.17 11.94
CA GLU A 3 -33.53 -8.03 11.89
C GLU A 3 -33.07 -8.08 10.44
N GLU A 4 -32.24 -7.12 10.03
CA GLU A 4 -31.29 -7.34 8.95
C GLU A 4 -29.91 -6.90 9.46
N VAL A 5 -29.27 -7.82 10.19
CA VAL A 5 -27.83 -7.75 10.49
C VAL A 5 -27.12 -8.01 9.16
N THR A 6 -26.73 -6.94 8.47
CA THR A 6 -25.95 -7.04 7.24
C THR A 6 -24.59 -7.65 7.56
N GLU A 7 -24.42 -8.90 7.16
CA GLU A 7 -23.19 -9.68 7.28
C GLU A 7 -22.00 -8.91 6.69
N VAL A 8 -21.10 -8.45 7.56
CA VAL A 8 -19.82 -7.86 7.17
C VAL A 8 -18.93 -9.01 6.67
N LYS A 9 -18.96 -9.22 5.36
CA LYS A 9 -18.18 -10.23 4.64
C LYS A 9 -16.68 -9.99 4.90
N GLU A 10 -16.08 -10.76 5.81
CA GLU A 10 -14.64 -10.76 6.07
C GLU A 10 -13.88 -11.02 4.76
N LYS A 11 -13.20 -9.98 4.26
CA LYS A 11 -12.31 -10.10 3.11
C LYS A 11 -11.11 -10.91 3.56
N LYS A 12 -11.03 -12.18 3.13
CA LYS A 12 -9.89 -13.07 3.31
C LYS A 12 -8.58 -12.33 2.96
N LYS A 13 -7.85 -11.94 4.00
CA LYS A 13 -6.58 -11.22 3.93
C LYS A 13 -5.58 -12.10 3.16
N LYS A 14 -4.89 -11.54 2.16
CA LYS A 14 -3.85 -12.28 1.45
C LYS A 14 -2.83 -12.78 2.47
N GLU A 15 -2.58 -14.08 2.47
CA GLU A 15 -1.56 -14.69 3.32
C GLU A 15 -0.19 -14.20 2.86
N LEU A 16 0.49 -13.40 3.68
CA LEU A 16 1.84 -12.94 3.33
C LEU A 16 2.83 -14.11 3.41
N PRO A 17 3.74 -14.27 2.43
CA PRO A 17 4.83 -15.22 2.54
C PRO A 17 5.84 -14.74 3.60
N ILE A 18 5.64 -15.14 4.86
CA ILE A 18 6.39 -14.67 6.04
C ILE A 18 7.92 -14.81 5.86
N ALA A 19 8.37 -15.85 5.15
CA ALA A 19 9.78 -16.09 4.87
C ALA A 19 10.43 -15.08 3.90
N GLN A 20 9.66 -14.46 3.01
CA GLN A 20 10.17 -13.48 2.03
C GLN A 20 10.21 -12.06 2.60
N VAL A 21 9.48 -11.82 3.68
CA VAL A 21 9.28 -10.48 4.25
C VAL A 21 10.36 -10.11 5.26
N THR A 22 10.92 -11.09 5.96
CA THR A 22 11.95 -10.86 6.99
C THR A 22 12.81 -12.10 7.21
N THR A 23 14.12 -11.90 7.32
CA THR A 23 15.09 -12.94 7.68
C THR A 23 15.10 -13.22 9.19
N CYS A 24 14.62 -12.29 10.02
CA CYS A 24 14.63 -12.42 11.47
C CYS A 24 13.54 -13.38 11.97
N LYS A 25 13.94 -14.46 12.65
CA LYS A 25 13.04 -15.51 13.17
C LYS A 25 12.00 -14.97 14.17
N SER A 26 12.40 -14.04 15.03
CA SER A 26 11.50 -13.43 16.02
C SER A 26 10.40 -12.61 15.34
N THR A 27 10.74 -11.87 14.28
CA THR A 27 9.76 -11.11 13.50
C THR A 27 8.80 -12.03 12.77
N GLN A 28 9.27 -13.18 12.26
CA GLN A 28 8.40 -14.18 11.62
C GLN A 28 7.36 -14.74 12.61
N GLN A 29 7.73 -15.00 13.86
CA GLN A 29 6.80 -15.44 14.90
C GLN A 29 5.72 -14.38 15.17
N MET A 30 6.13 -13.11 15.29
CA MET A 30 5.18 -12.01 15.51
C MET A 30 4.26 -11.76 14.32
N LEU A 31 4.72 -12.00 13.09
CA LEU A 31 3.87 -11.91 11.90
C LEU A 31 2.85 -13.05 11.82
N ARG A 32 3.19 -14.26 12.29
CA ARG A 32 2.21 -15.36 12.43
C ARG A 32 1.13 -14.99 13.44
N LYS A 33 1.55 -14.54 14.63
CA LYS A 33 0.64 -14.07 15.66
C LYS A 33 -0.25 -12.93 15.15
N ALA A 34 0.29 -11.95 14.43
CA ALA A 34 -0.48 -10.86 13.87
C ALA A 34 -1.51 -11.32 12.82
N ALA A 35 -1.23 -12.40 12.09
CA ALA A 35 -2.18 -13.01 11.16
C ALA A 35 -3.31 -13.74 11.92
N GLU A 36 -2.99 -14.44 13.00
CA GLU A 36 -3.96 -15.10 13.89
C GLU A 36 -4.86 -14.09 14.61
N ASP A 37 -4.27 -13.00 15.11
CA ASP A 37 -4.97 -11.92 15.80
C ASP A 37 -5.73 -10.99 14.81
N GLY A 38 -5.65 -11.24 13.50
CA GLY A 38 -6.31 -10.42 12.46
C GLY A 38 -5.72 -9.03 12.24
N VAL A 39 -4.65 -8.65 12.94
CA VAL A 39 -4.07 -7.29 12.94
C VAL A 39 -3.36 -6.99 11.62
N GLU A 40 -3.60 -5.79 11.06
CA GLU A 40 -2.90 -5.32 9.85
C GLU A 40 -1.51 -4.76 10.18
N THR A 41 -0.47 -5.42 9.69
CA THR A 41 0.91 -4.92 9.81
C THR A 41 1.30 -4.05 8.62
N ALA A 42 2.41 -3.30 8.75
CA ALA A 42 2.93 -2.48 7.66
C ALA A 42 3.23 -3.28 6.39
N MET A 43 3.66 -4.54 6.55
CA MET A 43 3.97 -5.44 5.45
C MET A 43 2.71 -5.84 4.69
N HIS A 44 1.59 -5.99 5.38
CA HIS A 44 0.30 -6.31 4.76
C HIS A 44 -0.17 -5.14 3.89
N ARG A 45 -0.13 -3.91 4.43
CA ARG A 45 -0.45 -2.71 3.66
C ARG A 45 0.44 -2.52 2.43
N ALA A 46 1.73 -2.83 2.55
CA ALA A 46 2.67 -2.75 1.44
C ALA A 46 2.36 -3.78 0.33
N ALA A 47 1.94 -5.00 0.71
CA ALA A 47 1.59 -6.05 -0.26
C ALA A 47 0.26 -5.78 -0.99
N ASP A 48 -0.67 -5.07 -0.35
CA ASP A 48 -1.96 -4.72 -0.95
C ASP A 48 -1.90 -3.43 -1.79
N MET A 49 -0.99 -2.50 -1.47
CA MET A 49 -0.86 -1.24 -2.18
C MET A 49 -0.06 -1.39 -3.48
N LYS A 50 -0.64 -0.95 -4.60
CA LYS A 50 0.12 -0.73 -5.84
C LYS A 50 0.77 0.65 -5.82
N ALA A 51 2.09 0.70 -5.95
CA ALA A 51 2.82 1.96 -6.06
C ALA A 51 2.45 2.70 -7.37
N CYS A 52 2.35 4.03 -7.30
CA CYS A 52 2.16 4.86 -8.49
C CYS A 52 3.46 4.88 -9.31
N PRO A 53 3.46 4.53 -10.61
CA PRO A 53 4.69 4.38 -11.40
C PRO A 53 5.52 5.67 -11.43
N ILE A 54 4.88 6.81 -11.68
CA ILE A 54 5.56 8.12 -11.66
C ILE A 54 6.08 8.53 -10.27
N GLY A 55 5.45 8.04 -9.20
CA GLY A 55 5.88 8.30 -7.84
C GLY A 55 7.11 7.46 -7.46
N ALA A 56 7.18 6.23 -7.99
CA ALA A 56 8.34 5.36 -7.83
C ALA A 56 9.58 5.96 -8.52
N ASP A 57 9.39 6.57 -9.69
CA ASP A 57 10.44 7.27 -10.43
C ASP A 57 10.73 8.69 -9.93
N SER A 58 10.09 9.12 -8.82
CA SER A 58 10.18 10.49 -8.28
C SER A 58 9.81 11.62 -9.27
N ALA A 59 9.04 11.29 -10.31
CA ALA A 59 8.63 12.19 -11.39
C ALA A 59 7.36 13.02 -11.06
N CYS A 60 7.00 13.16 -9.78
CA CYS A 60 5.88 13.99 -9.33
C CYS A 60 6.28 14.99 -8.24
N CYS A 61 6.02 16.29 -8.49
CA CYS A 61 6.27 17.37 -7.53
C CYS A 61 4.96 17.87 -6.93
N LYS A 62 4.96 18.08 -5.60
CA LYS A 62 3.80 18.60 -4.82
C LYS A 62 4.17 19.75 -3.88
N HIS A 63 5.22 20.50 -4.22
CA HIS A 63 5.76 21.55 -3.35
C HIS A 63 5.01 22.88 -3.39
N CYS A 64 4.22 23.12 -4.44
CA CYS A 64 3.41 24.33 -4.58
C CYS A 64 1.94 23.98 -4.84
N ALA A 65 1.05 24.93 -4.55
CA ALA A 65 -0.38 24.79 -4.77
C ALA A 65 -0.79 24.79 -6.26
N MET A 66 0.14 25.04 -7.19
CA MET A 66 -0.09 24.92 -8.63
C MET A 66 -0.06 23.47 -9.12
N GLY A 67 0.64 22.60 -8.39
CA GLY A 67 0.77 21.16 -8.67
C GLY A 67 -0.39 20.33 -8.14
N PRO A 68 -0.36 18.99 -8.32
CA PRO A 68 0.82 18.16 -8.50
C PRO A 68 1.33 18.12 -9.95
N CYS A 69 2.59 18.51 -10.16
CA CYS A 69 3.25 18.38 -11.45
C CYS A 69 3.58 16.90 -11.67
N ARG A 70 3.17 16.32 -12.80
CA ARG A 70 3.47 14.94 -13.20
C ARG A 70 4.32 14.99 -14.46
N LEU A 71 5.59 14.65 -14.34
CA LEU A 71 6.54 14.69 -15.44
C LEU A 71 6.42 13.39 -16.25
N SER A 72 6.27 13.52 -17.57
CA SER A 72 6.32 12.39 -18.49
C SER A 72 7.60 12.47 -19.30
N SER A 73 8.31 11.36 -19.48
CA SER A 73 9.51 11.32 -20.33
C SER A 73 9.24 11.67 -21.80
N LYS A 74 7.97 11.59 -22.24
CA LYS A 74 7.56 11.94 -23.61
C LYS A 74 7.35 13.44 -23.81
N ASP A 75 7.07 14.18 -22.75
CA ASP A 75 6.84 15.63 -22.81
C ASP A 75 7.30 16.30 -21.50
N PRO A 76 8.62 16.50 -21.33
CA PRO A 76 9.21 16.95 -20.07
C PRO A 76 8.91 18.42 -19.73
N TYR A 77 8.43 19.23 -20.67
CA TYR A 77 8.17 20.67 -20.44
C TYR A 77 6.71 21.07 -20.64
N GLY A 78 5.80 20.11 -20.82
CA GLY A 78 4.37 20.38 -21.07
C GLY A 78 3.62 21.06 -19.92
N LYS A 79 4.21 21.13 -18.73
CA LYS A 79 3.66 21.85 -17.57
C LYS A 79 4.73 22.78 -16.99
N THR A 80 4.46 24.08 -17.03
CA THR A 80 5.34 25.12 -16.46
C THR A 80 5.48 24.95 -14.94
N GLY A 81 6.71 25.07 -14.42
CA GLY A 81 7.00 25.03 -12.98
C GLY A 81 7.81 23.83 -12.48
N VAL A 82 8.48 23.10 -13.39
CA VAL A 82 9.72 22.32 -13.16
C VAL A 82 10.62 22.45 -14.38
#